data_AF-A0A317EG39-F1
#
_entry.id   AF-A0A317EG39-F1
#
_cell.length_a   1.000
_cell.length_b   1.000
_cell.length_c   1.000
_cell.angle_alpha   90.00
_cell.angle_beta   90.00
_cell.angle_gamma   90.00
#
_symmetry.space_group_name_H-M   'P 1'
#
loop_
_entity.id
_entity.type
_entity.pdbx_description
1 polymer ?
#
loop_
_entity_poly.entity_id
_entity_poly.type
_entity_poly.pdbx_seq_one_letter_code
_entity_poly.pdbx_strand_id
1 'polypeptide(L)'
;MRNHILALLATVLLAGCAAADVPATDDPAVKLQQARQLFSVEGRPAQAERLIQEAMATYRESGDAQGLALAHREYAYFLSTPGTDAIIANPGGAQAPASPERLKRALGEMREASTLFAQLNIFDRLSNTAMGEARIEHDLDDTAAACASLTRSLAASDKQTALHPDRKPNLPPGMNSFADLIGHFRKEYGCPP
;
A
#
# COMPACT_ATOMS: atom_id res chain seq x y z
N MET A 1 30.50 36.79 25.10
CA MET A 1 29.04 36.64 24.91
C MET A 1 28.62 36.63 23.44
N ARG A 2 29.11 37.53 22.57
CA ARG A 2 28.76 37.56 21.13
C ARG A 2 29.18 36.31 20.32
N ASN A 3 30.27 35.64 20.71
CA ASN A 3 30.73 34.40 20.07
C ASN A 3 29.93 33.13 20.46
N HIS A 4 29.26 33.12 21.62
CA HIS A 4 28.47 31.96 22.04
C HIS A 4 27.10 31.92 21.38
N ILE A 5 26.56 33.07 20.96
CA ILE A 5 25.29 33.18 20.23
C ILE A 5 25.44 32.65 18.79
N LEU A 6 26.58 32.91 18.11
CA LEU A 6 26.84 32.35 16.78
C LEU A 6 27.02 30.83 16.80
N ALA A 7 27.65 30.28 17.85
CA ALA A 7 27.83 28.83 17.99
C ALA A 7 26.50 28.09 18.26
N LEU A 8 25.57 28.75 18.97
CA LEU A 8 24.24 28.18 19.24
C LEU A 8 23.31 28.23 18.02
N LEU A 9 23.49 29.20 17.11
CA LEU A 9 22.70 29.32 15.89
C LEU A 9 23.11 28.28 14.83
N ALA A 10 24.40 27.91 14.80
CA ALA A 10 24.94 26.92 13.87
C ALA A 10 24.48 25.49 14.20
N THR A 11 24.28 25.16 15.48
CA THR A 11 23.83 23.82 15.91
C THR A 11 22.33 23.58 15.66
N VAL A 12 21.50 24.63 15.63
CA VAL A 12 20.06 24.52 15.31
C VAL A 12 19.83 24.24 13.82
N LEU A 13 20.73 24.67 12.93
CA LEU A 13 20.63 24.42 11.48
C LEU A 13 21.00 22.99 11.06
N LEU A 14 21.72 22.23 11.90
CA LEU A 14 22.20 20.87 11.59
C LEU A 14 21.23 19.76 12.00
N ALA A 15 20.13 20.08 12.70
CA ALA A 15 19.13 19.11 13.15
C ALA A 15 18.06 18.76 12.09
N GLY A 16 18.14 19.33 10.87
CA GLY A 16 17.14 19.18 9.81
C GLY A 16 17.40 18.08 8.75
N CYS A 17 18.52 17.34 8.82
CA CYS A 17 19.00 16.55 7.68
C CYS A 17 18.27 15.22 7.38
N ALA A 18 17.19 14.86 8.09
CA ALA A 18 16.45 13.64 7.75
C ALA A 18 15.52 13.82 6.52
N ALA A 19 15.18 15.06 6.14
CA ALA A 19 14.30 15.35 5.01
C ALA A 19 15.05 15.82 3.74
N ALA A 20 16.38 15.98 3.79
CA ALA A 20 17.15 16.73 2.81
C ALA A 20 17.25 16.08 1.41
N ASP A 21 16.90 14.80 1.25
CA ASP A 21 17.16 14.05 0.01
C ASP A 21 15.91 13.54 -0.74
N VAL A 22 14.70 13.97 -0.37
CA VAL A 22 13.50 13.64 -1.17
C VAL A 22 13.21 14.80 -2.11
N PRO A 23 13.30 14.63 -3.45
CA PRO A 23 13.01 15.69 -4.40
C PRO A 23 11.59 16.24 -4.17
N ALA A 24 11.47 17.54 -3.94
CA ALA A 24 10.17 18.18 -3.75
C ALA A 24 9.33 18.08 -5.04
N THR A 25 8.03 17.82 -4.87
CA THR A 25 7.08 17.73 -5.98
C THR A 25 5.67 18.03 -5.49
N ASP A 26 4.89 18.70 -6.34
CA ASP A 26 3.45 18.90 -6.10
C ASP A 26 2.62 17.77 -6.69
N ASP A 27 3.16 17.01 -7.65
CA ASP A 27 2.47 15.90 -8.30
C ASP A 27 2.22 14.74 -7.31
N PRO A 28 0.95 14.45 -6.96
CA PRO A 28 0.61 13.41 -6.00
C PRO A 28 0.99 11.99 -6.49
N ALA A 29 1.05 11.75 -7.80
CA ALA A 29 1.50 10.46 -8.33
C ALA A 29 3.00 10.25 -8.06
N VAL A 30 3.80 11.30 -8.22
CA VAL A 30 5.24 11.26 -7.91
C VAL A 30 5.44 11.09 -6.41
N LYS A 31 4.62 11.74 -5.56
CA LYS A 31 4.66 11.51 -4.09
C LYS A 31 4.43 10.04 -3.73
N LEU A 32 3.45 9.37 -4.35
CA LEU A 32 3.21 7.94 -4.12
C LEU A 32 4.39 7.07 -4.57
N GLN A 33 5.01 7.39 -5.71
CA GLN A 33 6.21 6.68 -6.18
C GLN A 33 7.38 6.85 -5.21
N GLN A 34 7.64 8.08 -4.77
CA GLN A 34 8.68 8.39 -3.79
C GLN A 34 8.42 7.69 -2.45
N ALA A 35 7.16 7.69 -1.97
CA ALA A 35 6.79 6.98 -0.75
C ALA A 35 7.11 5.49 -0.83
N ARG A 36 6.81 4.83 -1.96
CA ARG A 36 7.16 3.43 -2.17
C ARG A 36 8.66 3.19 -2.11
N GLN A 37 9.45 4.04 -2.77
CA GLN A 37 10.91 3.95 -2.74
C GLN A 37 11.46 4.13 -1.31
N LEU A 38 10.99 5.17 -0.61
CA LEU A 38 11.38 5.45 0.76
C LEU A 38 11.08 4.28 1.68
N PHE A 39 9.90 3.69 1.54
CA PHE A 39 9.49 2.61 2.41
C PHE A 39 10.13 1.26 2.06
N SER A 40 10.07 0.85 0.79
CA SER A 40 10.46 -0.49 0.35
C SER A 40 11.97 -0.66 0.13
N VAL A 41 12.71 0.44 -0.04
CA VAL A 41 14.14 0.39 -0.37
C VAL A 41 14.99 1.13 0.66
N GLU A 42 14.58 2.32 1.06
CA GLU A 42 15.42 3.19 1.91
C GLU A 42 15.17 3.00 3.42
N GLY A 43 14.14 2.24 3.82
CA GLY A 43 13.80 2.04 5.23
C GLY A 43 13.35 3.33 5.93
N ARG A 44 12.66 4.21 5.19
CA ARG A 44 12.25 5.56 5.58
C ARG A 44 10.72 5.69 5.71
N PRO A 45 10.07 4.88 6.58
CA PRO A 45 8.61 4.77 6.64
C PRO A 45 7.90 6.06 7.05
N ALA A 46 8.49 6.86 7.94
CA ALA A 46 7.87 8.10 8.40
C ALA A 46 7.73 9.14 7.26
N GLN A 47 8.75 9.27 6.40
CA GLN A 47 8.64 10.14 5.23
C GLN A 47 7.66 9.55 4.19
N ALA A 48 7.66 8.24 4.01
CA ALA A 48 6.74 7.57 3.10
C ALA A 48 5.26 7.79 3.49
N GLU A 49 4.91 7.57 4.76
CA GLU A 49 3.54 7.78 5.24
C GLU A 49 3.07 9.21 5.00
N ARG A 50 3.92 10.19 5.32
CA ARG A 50 3.60 11.60 5.08
C ARG A 50 3.29 11.89 3.61
N LEU A 51 4.13 11.41 2.69
CA LEU A 51 3.91 11.61 1.24
C LEU A 51 2.63 10.91 0.75
N ILE A 52 2.30 9.74 1.28
CA ILE A 52 1.04 9.05 0.97
C ILE A 52 -0.15 9.91 1.42
N GLN A 53 -0.12 10.42 2.66
CA GLN A 53 -1.20 11.25 3.20
C GLN A 53 -1.36 12.57 2.43
N GLU A 54 -0.26 13.22 2.05
CA GLU A 54 -0.26 14.43 1.21
C GLU A 54 -0.87 14.14 -0.18
N ALA A 55 -0.51 13.02 -0.80
CA ALA A 55 -1.09 12.59 -2.08
C ALA A 55 -2.59 12.32 -1.95
N MET A 56 -3.03 11.62 -0.90
CA MET A 56 -4.45 11.37 -0.62
C MET A 56 -5.24 12.68 -0.45
N ALA A 57 -4.69 13.65 0.28
CA ALA A 57 -5.31 14.96 0.45
C ALA A 57 -5.47 15.67 -0.90
N THR A 58 -4.39 15.70 -1.70
CA THR A 58 -4.39 16.31 -3.03
C THR A 58 -5.44 15.69 -3.96
N TYR A 59 -5.48 14.35 -4.06
CA TYR A 59 -6.45 13.66 -4.90
C TYR A 59 -7.90 13.85 -4.42
N ARG A 60 -8.11 13.94 -3.11
CA ARG A 60 -9.44 14.24 -2.55
C ARG A 60 -9.89 15.65 -2.90
N GLU A 61 -9.00 16.63 -2.75
CA GLU A 61 -9.29 18.04 -3.08
C GLU A 61 -9.54 18.25 -4.57
N SER A 62 -8.81 17.54 -5.43
CA SER A 62 -8.99 17.61 -6.89
C SER A 62 -10.17 16.81 -7.41
N GLY A 63 -10.79 15.96 -6.59
CA GLY A 63 -11.85 15.03 -7.01
C GLY A 63 -11.35 13.90 -7.93
N ASP A 64 -10.05 13.59 -7.92
CA ASP A 64 -9.50 12.49 -8.71
C ASP A 64 -9.72 11.16 -7.97
N ALA A 65 -10.86 10.52 -8.27
CA ALA A 65 -11.25 9.25 -7.68
C ALA A 65 -10.26 8.11 -7.98
N GLN A 66 -9.64 8.11 -9.17
CA GLN A 66 -8.69 7.06 -9.55
C GLN A 66 -7.37 7.21 -8.78
N GLY A 67 -6.87 8.45 -8.70
CA GLY A 67 -5.69 8.79 -7.91
C GLY A 67 -5.91 8.51 -6.42
N LEU A 68 -7.09 8.85 -5.90
CA LEU A 68 -7.45 8.59 -4.51
C LEU A 68 -7.50 7.08 -4.22
N ALA A 69 -8.09 6.28 -5.11
CA ALA A 69 -8.10 4.82 -4.98
C ALA A 69 -6.69 4.22 -4.94
N LEU A 70 -5.78 4.78 -5.74
CA LEU A 70 -4.38 4.36 -5.73
C LEU A 70 -3.67 4.70 -4.43
N ALA A 71 -3.93 5.89 -3.90
CA ALA A 71 -3.32 6.35 -2.66
C ALA A 71 -3.83 5.53 -1.46
N HIS A 72 -5.13 5.22 -1.40
CA HIS A 72 -5.71 4.30 -0.43
C HIS A 72 -5.04 2.91 -0.48
N ARG A 73 -4.91 2.34 -1.67
CA ARG A 73 -4.24 1.03 -1.84
C ARG A 73 -2.78 1.07 -1.38
N GLU A 74 -2.06 2.13 -1.72
CA GLU A 74 -0.66 2.29 -1.28
C GLU A 74 -0.55 2.42 0.24
N TYR A 75 -1.48 3.16 0.85
CA TYR A 75 -1.50 3.30 2.30
C TYR A 75 -1.81 1.98 3.00
N ALA A 76 -2.73 1.19 2.44
CA ALA A 76 -3.01 -0.17 2.91
C ALA A 76 -1.75 -1.06 2.88
N TYR A 77 -0.99 -1.03 1.78
CA TYR A 77 0.27 -1.78 1.70
C TYR A 77 1.27 -1.32 2.77
N PHE A 78 1.47 -0.01 2.90
CA PHE A 78 2.33 0.57 3.94
C PHE A 78 1.93 0.06 5.33
N LEU A 79 0.64 0.16 5.69
CA LEU A 79 0.09 -0.25 6.99
C LEU A 79 0.20 -1.76 7.24
N SER A 80 0.08 -2.59 6.20
CA SER A 80 0.13 -4.04 6.34
C SER A 80 1.54 -4.64 6.36
N THR A 81 2.57 -3.83 6.08
CA THR A 81 3.93 -4.36 5.96
C THR A 81 4.56 -4.57 7.36
N PRO A 82 5.15 -5.75 7.62
CA PRO A 82 5.85 -6.02 8.88
C PRO A 82 7.00 -5.05 9.16
N GLY A 83 7.26 -4.80 10.45
CA GLY A 83 8.42 -4.04 10.91
C GLY A 83 8.29 -2.52 10.79
N THR A 84 7.26 -1.99 10.12
CA THR A 84 7.14 -0.53 9.97
C THR A 84 7.08 0.20 11.31
N ASP A 85 6.32 -0.30 12.28
CA ASP A 85 6.21 0.34 13.61
C ASP A 85 7.54 0.33 14.35
N ALA A 86 8.26 -0.79 14.26
CA ALA A 86 9.58 -0.94 14.85
C ALA A 86 10.60 0.01 14.20
N ILE A 87 10.56 0.17 12.87
CA ILE A 87 11.45 1.07 12.12
C ILE A 87 11.11 2.54 12.39
N ILE A 88 9.81 2.89 12.49
CA ILE A 88 9.38 4.25 12.86
C ILE A 88 9.86 4.59 14.27
N ALA A 89 9.69 3.68 15.22
CA ALA A 89 10.11 3.90 16.60
C ALA A 89 11.64 3.91 16.75
N ASN A 90 12.33 2.98 16.09
CA ASN A 90 13.78 2.81 16.14
C ASN A 90 14.32 2.28 14.79
N PRO A 91 15.06 3.10 14.01
CA PRO A 91 15.71 2.63 12.80
C PRO A 91 16.62 1.42 13.06
N GLY A 92 16.32 0.27 12.44
CA GLY A 92 17.00 -1.02 12.68
C GLY A 92 16.27 -2.00 13.61
N GLY A 93 15.05 -1.68 14.06
CA GLY A 93 14.22 -2.57 14.85
C GLY A 93 13.89 -3.91 14.17
N ALA A 94 13.63 -4.94 14.99
CA ALA A 94 13.27 -6.27 14.50
C ALA A 94 11.98 -6.23 13.66
N GLN A 95 11.95 -7.02 12.59
CA GLN A 95 10.77 -7.18 11.74
C GLN A 95 9.73 -8.01 12.51
N ALA A 96 8.76 -7.33 13.12
CA ALA A 96 7.58 -7.95 13.71
C ALA A 96 6.38 -7.82 12.75
N PRO A 97 5.44 -8.77 12.73
CA PRO A 97 4.18 -8.60 12.00
C PRO A 97 3.48 -7.27 12.38
N ALA A 98 2.70 -6.71 11.45
CA ALA A 98 1.88 -5.55 11.77
C ALA A 98 0.84 -5.91 12.85
N SER A 99 0.54 -4.98 13.77
CA SER A 99 -0.46 -5.24 14.80
C SER A 99 -1.85 -5.46 14.19
N PRO A 100 -2.75 -6.22 14.86
CA PRO A 100 -4.12 -6.39 14.39
C PRO A 100 -4.87 -5.07 14.14
N GLU A 101 -4.64 -4.03 14.96
CA GLU A 101 -5.23 -2.71 14.78
C GLU A 101 -4.74 -2.05 13.48
N ARG A 102 -3.45 -2.19 13.19
CA ARG A 102 -2.83 -1.66 11.98
C ARG A 102 -3.30 -2.41 10.74
N LEU A 103 -3.45 -3.73 10.82
CA LEU A 103 -4.05 -4.57 9.78
C LEU A 103 -5.52 -4.20 9.53
N LYS A 104 -6.32 -3.95 10.58
CA LYS A 104 -7.71 -3.47 10.43
C LYS A 104 -7.78 -2.11 9.72
N ARG A 105 -6.85 -1.20 10.03
CA ARG A 105 -6.73 0.08 9.29
C ARG A 105 -6.36 -0.17 7.84
N ALA A 106 -5.36 -1.01 7.58
CA ALA A 106 -4.96 -1.38 6.22
C ALA A 106 -6.14 -1.95 5.41
N LEU A 107 -6.94 -2.82 6.03
CA LEU A 107 -8.12 -3.40 5.41
C LEU A 107 -9.18 -2.34 5.07
N GLY A 108 -9.39 -1.35 5.95
CA GLY A 108 -10.25 -0.20 5.67
C GLY A 108 -9.80 0.56 4.43
N GLU A 109 -8.53 0.93 4.37
CA GLU A 109 -7.93 1.62 3.21
C GLU A 109 -8.05 0.78 1.92
N MET A 110 -7.81 -0.53 2.01
CA MET A 110 -7.94 -1.44 0.85
C MET A 110 -9.39 -1.52 0.34
N ARG A 111 -10.37 -1.52 1.24
CA ARG A 111 -11.80 -1.54 0.89
C ARG A 111 -12.25 -0.23 0.24
N GLU A 112 -11.74 0.91 0.67
CA GLU A 112 -11.99 2.20 0.00
C GLU A 112 -11.44 2.19 -1.42
N ALA A 113 -10.20 1.70 -1.61
CA ALA A 113 -9.61 1.54 -2.93
C ALA A 113 -10.45 0.62 -3.84
N SER A 114 -10.89 -0.54 -3.32
CA SER A 114 -11.75 -1.47 -4.07
C SER A 114 -13.09 -0.85 -4.46
N THR A 115 -13.73 -0.11 -3.55
CA THR A 115 -14.98 0.61 -3.85
C THR A 115 -14.79 1.57 -5.03
N LEU A 116 -13.75 2.39 -4.99
CA LEU A 116 -13.47 3.35 -6.05
C LEU A 116 -13.10 2.66 -7.38
N PHE A 117 -12.24 1.64 -7.36
CA PHE A 117 -11.91 0.89 -8.58
C PHE A 117 -13.13 0.19 -9.19
N ALA A 118 -14.04 -0.33 -8.36
CA ALA A 118 -15.29 -0.92 -8.82
C ALA A 118 -16.21 0.12 -9.46
N GLN A 119 -16.38 1.30 -8.84
CA GLN A 119 -17.18 2.40 -9.41
C GLN A 119 -16.62 2.91 -10.74
N LEU A 120 -15.30 2.91 -10.90
CA LEU A 120 -14.60 3.34 -12.10
C LEU A 120 -14.45 2.22 -13.15
N ASN A 121 -14.92 1.00 -12.87
CA ASN A 121 -14.74 -0.18 -13.72
C ASN A 121 -13.28 -0.52 -14.06
N ILE A 122 -12.35 -0.26 -13.13
CA ILE A 122 -10.91 -0.53 -13.29
C ILE A 122 -10.60 -1.92 -12.73
N PHE A 123 -10.96 -2.94 -13.50
CA PHE A 123 -11.01 -4.33 -13.01
C PHE A 123 -9.65 -4.97 -12.76
N ASP A 124 -8.60 -4.56 -13.50
CA ASP A 124 -7.22 -4.99 -13.26
C ASP A 124 -6.68 -4.53 -11.89
N ARG A 125 -7.05 -3.32 -11.47
CA ARG A 125 -6.68 -2.81 -10.14
C ARG A 125 -7.58 -3.38 -9.06
N LEU A 126 -8.86 -3.56 -9.34
CA LEU A 126 -9.81 -4.18 -8.42
C LEU A 126 -9.40 -5.61 -8.05
N SER A 127 -9.01 -6.45 -9.02
CA SER A 127 -8.60 -7.83 -8.75
C SER A 127 -7.41 -7.88 -7.80
N ASN A 128 -6.35 -7.13 -8.09
CA ASN A 128 -5.15 -7.05 -7.25
C ASN A 128 -5.44 -6.47 -5.86
N THR A 129 -6.33 -5.48 -5.77
CA THR A 129 -6.72 -4.86 -4.49
C THR A 129 -7.50 -5.86 -3.62
N ALA A 130 -8.42 -6.63 -4.21
CA ALA A 130 -9.15 -7.69 -3.51
C ALA A 130 -8.25 -8.85 -3.07
N MET A 131 -7.16 -9.17 -3.80
CA MET A 131 -6.13 -10.09 -3.27
C MET A 131 -5.43 -9.51 -2.04
N GLY A 132 -5.17 -8.21 -2.04
CA GLY A 132 -4.62 -7.50 -0.89
C GLY A 132 -5.54 -7.58 0.33
N GLU A 133 -6.86 -7.41 0.14
CA GLU A 133 -7.86 -7.63 1.19
C GLU A 133 -7.78 -9.07 1.72
N ALA A 134 -7.75 -10.06 0.83
CA ALA A 134 -7.70 -11.46 1.22
C ALA A 134 -6.48 -11.80 2.09
N ARG A 135 -5.30 -11.27 1.75
CA ARG A 135 -4.08 -11.45 2.55
C ARG A 135 -4.24 -10.81 3.93
N ILE A 136 -4.71 -9.56 4.01
CA ILE A 136 -4.88 -8.88 5.29
C ILE A 136 -5.93 -9.58 6.16
N GLU A 137 -7.00 -10.08 5.57
CA GLU A 137 -8.04 -10.85 6.27
C GLU A 137 -7.49 -12.19 6.77
N HIS A 138 -6.63 -12.86 5.98
CA HIS A 138 -5.91 -14.05 6.43
C HIS A 138 -4.95 -13.74 7.59
N ASP A 139 -4.17 -12.65 7.50
CA ASP A 139 -3.28 -12.19 8.57
C ASP A 139 -4.04 -11.79 9.86
N LEU A 140 -5.36 -11.57 9.76
CA LEU A 140 -6.29 -11.30 10.86
C LEU A 140 -7.07 -12.55 11.32
N ASP A 141 -6.70 -13.74 10.85
CA ASP A 141 -7.36 -15.02 11.10
C ASP A 141 -8.85 -15.09 10.67
N ASP A 142 -9.27 -14.23 9.72
CA ASP A 142 -10.63 -14.26 9.14
C ASP A 142 -10.63 -15.01 7.79
N THR A 143 -10.53 -16.34 7.87
CA THR A 143 -10.55 -17.22 6.70
C THR A 143 -11.78 -17.01 5.83
N ALA A 144 -12.96 -16.81 6.43
CA ALA A 144 -14.20 -16.66 5.67
C ALA A 144 -14.17 -15.39 4.80
N ALA A 145 -13.76 -14.26 5.37
CA ALA A 145 -13.60 -13.02 4.63
C ALA A 145 -12.50 -13.15 3.56
N ALA A 146 -11.34 -13.72 3.92
CA ALA A 146 -10.23 -13.92 2.99
C ALA A 146 -10.67 -14.71 1.75
N CYS A 147 -11.42 -15.79 1.93
CA CYS A 147 -11.96 -16.59 0.83
C CYS A 147 -12.98 -15.83 -0.02
N ALA A 148 -13.82 -15.00 0.59
CA ALA A 148 -14.75 -14.14 -0.15
C ALA A 148 -14.01 -13.09 -0.99
N SER A 149 -12.93 -12.52 -0.47
CA SER A 149 -12.07 -11.57 -1.16
C SER A 149 -11.31 -12.21 -2.33
N LEU A 150 -10.82 -13.45 -2.18
CA LEU A 150 -10.25 -14.23 -3.30
C LEU A 150 -11.28 -14.48 -4.41
N THR A 151 -12.53 -14.81 -4.06
CA THR A 151 -13.61 -14.96 -5.04
C THR A 151 -13.88 -13.64 -5.78
N ARG A 152 -13.95 -12.50 -5.06
CA ARG A 152 -14.11 -11.18 -5.68
C ARG A 152 -12.95 -10.82 -6.61
N SER A 153 -11.72 -11.16 -6.20
CA SER A 153 -10.53 -10.95 -7.02
C SER A 153 -10.62 -11.69 -8.36
N LEU A 154 -10.96 -12.98 -8.33
CA LEU A 154 -11.14 -13.79 -9.53
C LEU A 154 -12.21 -13.20 -10.45
N ALA A 155 -13.38 -12.86 -9.91
CA ALA A 155 -14.47 -12.27 -10.68
C ALA A 155 -14.08 -10.94 -11.35
N ALA A 156 -13.27 -10.11 -10.69
CA ALA A 156 -12.75 -8.88 -11.30
C ALA A 156 -11.73 -9.19 -12.41
N SER A 157 -10.85 -10.17 -12.21
CA SER A 157 -9.91 -10.61 -13.26
C SER A 157 -10.63 -11.18 -14.49
N ASP A 158 -11.72 -11.93 -14.30
CA ASP A 158 -12.53 -12.47 -15.39
C ASP A 158 -13.17 -11.35 -16.21
N LYS A 159 -13.70 -10.31 -15.55
CA LYS A 159 -14.23 -9.11 -16.22
C LYS A 159 -13.13 -8.39 -17.00
N GLN A 160 -11.95 -8.21 -16.41
CA GLN A 160 -10.81 -7.59 -17.10
C GLN A 160 -10.41 -8.38 -18.35
N THR A 161 -10.36 -9.71 -18.26
CA THR A 161 -10.02 -10.60 -19.38
C THR A 161 -11.07 -10.54 -20.47
N ALA A 162 -12.36 -10.49 -20.12
CA ALA A 162 -13.44 -10.34 -21.09
C ALA A 162 -13.37 -9.00 -21.86
N LEU A 163 -12.96 -7.92 -21.19
CA LEU A 163 -12.78 -6.60 -21.82
C LEU A 163 -11.51 -6.51 -22.66
N HIS A 164 -10.47 -7.25 -22.28
CA HIS A 164 -9.14 -7.17 -22.89
C HIS A 164 -8.52 -8.57 -23.08
N PRO A 165 -9.05 -9.40 -23.98
CA PRO A 165 -8.63 -10.80 -24.13
C PRO A 165 -7.17 -10.96 -24.57
N ASP A 166 -6.60 -9.96 -25.24
CA ASP A 166 -5.20 -9.98 -25.69
C ASP A 166 -4.19 -9.61 -24.59
N ARG A 167 -4.65 -9.06 -23.45
CA ARG A 167 -3.77 -8.67 -22.36
C ARG A 167 -3.51 -9.87 -21.45
N LYS A 168 -2.26 -10.30 -21.42
CA LYS A 168 -1.83 -11.35 -20.50
C LYS A 168 -1.55 -10.77 -19.11
N PRO A 169 -2.05 -11.40 -18.04
CA PRO A 169 -1.69 -10.99 -16.69
C PRO A 169 -0.20 -11.25 -16.44
N ASN A 170 0.42 -10.40 -15.63
CA ASN A 170 1.74 -10.69 -15.09
C ASN A 170 1.57 -11.65 -13.91
N LEU A 171 2.08 -12.88 -14.05
CA LEU A 171 1.90 -13.94 -13.07
C LEU A 171 3.24 -14.34 -12.44
N PRO A 172 3.26 -14.74 -11.16
CA PRO A 172 4.44 -15.33 -10.55
C PRO A 172 4.92 -16.58 -11.32
N PRO A 173 6.23 -16.91 -11.26
CA PRO A 173 6.74 -18.13 -11.86
C PRO A 173 5.97 -19.38 -11.38
N GLY A 174 5.62 -20.26 -12.31
CA GLY A 174 4.91 -21.51 -12.02
C GLY A 174 3.37 -21.42 -12.06
N MET A 175 2.80 -20.22 -12.28
CA MET A 175 1.35 -20.04 -12.47
C MET A 175 1.01 -19.91 -13.96
N ASN A 176 0.02 -20.67 -14.45
CA ASN A 176 -0.37 -20.60 -15.87
C ASN A 176 -1.53 -19.62 -16.11
N SER A 177 -2.31 -19.33 -15.06
CA SER A 177 -3.45 -18.42 -15.14
C SER A 177 -3.62 -17.65 -13.83
N PHE A 178 -4.41 -16.57 -13.86
CA PHE A 178 -4.81 -15.89 -12.63
C PHE A 178 -5.70 -16.78 -11.75
N ALA A 179 -6.50 -17.66 -12.36
CA ALA A 179 -7.29 -18.65 -11.64
C ALA A 179 -6.40 -19.65 -10.88
N ASP A 180 -5.27 -20.06 -11.46
CA ASP A 180 -4.28 -20.92 -10.80
C ASP A 180 -3.71 -20.23 -9.56
N LEU A 181 -3.38 -18.93 -9.68
CA LEU A 181 -2.89 -18.11 -8.58
C LEU A 181 -3.93 -17.98 -7.46
N ILE A 182 -5.19 -17.73 -7.79
CA ILE A 182 -6.27 -17.69 -6.79
C ILE A 182 -6.47 -19.07 -6.16
N GLY A 183 -6.43 -20.14 -6.94
CA GLY A 183 -6.54 -21.51 -6.45
C GLY A 183 -5.43 -21.87 -5.45
N HIS A 184 -4.20 -21.40 -5.70
CA HIS A 184 -3.08 -21.54 -4.78
C HIS A 184 -3.38 -20.89 -3.42
N PHE A 185 -3.75 -19.60 -3.42
CA PHE A 185 -4.08 -18.89 -2.17
C PHE A 185 -5.32 -19.45 -1.47
N ARG A 186 -6.34 -19.89 -2.22
CA ARG A 186 -7.50 -20.56 -1.63
C ARG A 186 -7.11 -21.81 -0.85
N LYS A 187 -6.20 -22.61 -1.40
CA LYS A 187 -5.68 -23.81 -0.71
C LYS A 187 -4.84 -23.42 0.51
N GLU A 188 -3.96 -22.44 0.37
CA GLU A 188 -3.12 -21.94 1.45
C GLU A 188 -3.94 -21.42 2.63
N TYR A 189 -5.00 -20.64 2.36
CA TYR A 189 -5.84 -20.02 3.37
C TYR A 189 -6.92 -20.95 3.94
N GLY A 190 -7.02 -22.19 3.45
CA GLY A 190 -8.00 -23.17 3.92
C GLY A 190 -9.44 -22.91 3.46
N CYS A 191 -9.61 -22.31 2.27
CA CYS A 191 -10.93 -22.08 1.71
C CYS A 191 -11.64 -23.39 1.37
N PRO A 192 -12.98 -23.44 1.54
CA PRO A 192 -13.76 -24.58 1.08
C PRO A 192 -13.64 -24.73 -0.45
N PRO A 193 -13.76 -25.98 -0.94
CA PRO A 193 -13.75 -26.27 -2.38
C PRO A 193 -14.88 -25.55 -3.12
#